data_AF-W9H0I5-F1
#
_entry.id   AF-W9H0I5-F1
#
_cell.length_a   1.000
_cell.length_b   1.000
_cell.length_c   1.000
_cell.angle_alpha   90.00
_cell.angle_beta   90.00
_cell.angle_gamma   90.00
#
_symmetry.space_group_name_H-M   'P 1'
#
loop_
_entity.id
_entity.type
_entity.pdbx_description
1 polymer ?
#
loop_
_entity_poly.entity_id
_entity_poly.type
_entity_poly.pdbx_seq_one_letter_code
_entity_poly.pdbx_strand_id
1 'polypeptide(L)'
;MAFSIYGILFFWPSRFRLRIRRYDSTMWETIMKEALIGIIRQERVALEAQIAAEMRQRDPDDMRIEALREEASDLRRQLERYEQ
;
A
#
# COMPACT_ATOMS: atom_id res chain seq x y z
N MET A 1 -34.21 -36.36 -14.14
CA MET A 1 -32.99 -35.93 -14.85
C MET A 1 -33.18 -34.50 -15.32
N ALA A 2 -32.14 -33.68 -15.13
CA ALA A 2 -31.86 -32.36 -15.74
C ALA A 2 -32.74 -31.15 -15.37
N PHE A 3 -32.15 -30.27 -14.54
CA PHE A 3 -32.38 -28.82 -14.57
C PHE A 3 -31.95 -28.26 -15.92
N SER A 4 -32.71 -27.31 -16.47
CA SER A 4 -32.15 -26.37 -17.45
C SER A 4 -32.79 -25.00 -17.28
N ILE A 5 -32.10 -24.17 -16.49
CA ILE A 5 -32.33 -22.74 -16.32
C ILE A 5 -31.76 -22.06 -17.56
N TYR A 6 -32.54 -21.74 -18.59
CA TYR A 6 -32.18 -20.71 -19.58
C TYR A 6 -33.40 -20.28 -20.38
N GLY A 7 -33.77 -19.01 -20.28
CA GLY A 7 -34.84 -18.44 -21.11
C GLY A 7 -35.37 -17.09 -20.70
N ILE A 8 -34.69 -16.30 -19.85
CA ILE A 8 -35.03 -14.89 -19.71
C ILE A 8 -34.39 -14.17 -20.90
N LEU A 9 -35.23 -13.95 -21.91
CA LEU A 9 -34.99 -13.09 -23.05
C LEU A 9 -34.45 -11.73 -22.57
N PHE A 10 -33.16 -11.54 -22.85
CA PHE A 10 -32.38 -10.36 -22.54
C PHE A 10 -32.82 -9.20 -23.46
N PHE A 11 -33.81 -8.43 -23.01
CA PHE A 11 -34.13 -7.13 -23.60
C PHE A 11 -33.19 -6.08 -22.98
N TRP A 12 -32.00 -5.89 -23.56
CA TRP A 12 -31.14 -4.75 -23.24
C TRP A 12 -30.94 -3.90 -24.49
N PRO A 13 -31.40 -2.64 -24.52
CA PRO A 13 -31.19 -1.77 -25.67
C PRO A 13 -29.72 -1.35 -25.74
N SER A 14 -29.13 -1.64 -26.90
CA SER A 14 -27.79 -1.27 -27.36
C SER A 14 -27.57 0.25 -27.44
N ARG A 15 -27.50 0.97 -26.31
CA ARG A 15 -27.01 2.36 -26.25
C ARG A 15 -26.23 2.76 -24.99
N PHE A 16 -25.73 1.81 -24.21
CA PHE A 16 -24.63 2.11 -23.30
C PHE A 16 -23.30 1.97 -24.05
N ARG A 17 -22.99 2.97 -24.89
CA ARG A 17 -21.61 3.25 -25.25
C ARG A 17 -20.95 3.73 -23.96
N LEU A 18 -20.45 2.77 -23.17
CA LEU A 18 -19.55 2.99 -22.04
C LEU A 18 -18.32 3.71 -22.60
N ARG A 19 -18.42 5.04 -22.71
CA ARG A 19 -17.28 5.92 -22.73
C ARG A 19 -16.74 5.82 -21.31
N ILE A 20 -15.98 4.76 -21.03
CA ILE A 20 -15.07 4.73 -19.90
C ILE A 20 -14.11 5.87 -20.21
N ARG A 21 -14.44 7.04 -19.66
CA ARG A 21 -13.57 8.20 -19.58
C ARG A 21 -12.25 7.62 -19.09
N ARG A 22 -11.14 7.82 -19.83
CA ARG A 22 -9.81 7.55 -19.31
C ARG A 22 -9.75 8.30 -17.99
N TYR A 23 -9.96 7.58 -16.90
CA TYR A 23 -9.80 8.12 -15.57
C TYR A 23 -8.32 8.46 -15.50
N ASP A 24 -8.03 9.72 -15.23
CA ASP A 24 -6.69 10.28 -15.16
C ASP A 24 -5.77 9.31 -14.41
N SER A 25 -4.85 8.65 -15.13
CA SER A 25 -3.90 7.71 -14.54
C SER A 25 -3.07 8.40 -13.46
N THR A 26 -2.87 9.71 -13.62
CA THR A 26 -2.25 10.63 -12.67
C THR A 26 -2.99 10.69 -11.34
N MET A 27 -4.33 10.67 -11.31
CA MET A 27 -5.08 10.72 -10.04
C MET A 27 -4.91 9.43 -9.23
N TRP A 28 -4.97 8.28 -9.90
CA TRP A 28 -4.72 6.97 -9.27
C TRP A 28 -3.27 6.83 -8.81
N GLU A 29 -2.32 7.33 -9.60
CA GLU A 29 -0.91 7.37 -9.23
C GLU A 29 -0.68 8.22 -7.97
N THR A 30 -1.30 9.40 -7.88
CA THR A 30 -1.22 10.26 -6.69
C THR A 30 -1.81 9.58 -5.46
N ILE A 31 -2.99 8.96 -5.57
CA ILE A 31 -3.64 8.27 -4.45
C ILE A 31 -2.79 7.09 -3.96
N MET A 32 -2.19 6.33 -4.89
CA MET A 32 -1.30 5.22 -4.54
C MET A 32 0.01 5.70 -3.91
N LYS A 33 0.60 6.80 -4.42
CA LYS A 33 1.77 7.43 -3.83
C LYS A 33 1.48 7.91 -2.40
N GLU A 34 0.36 8.58 -2.16
CA GLU A 34 -0.04 9.03 -0.83
C GLU A 34 -0.28 7.87 0.14
N ALA A 35 -0.91 6.77 -0.33
CA ALA A 35 -1.13 5.58 0.49
C ALA A 35 0.21 4.91 0.88
N LEU A 36 1.14 4.76 -0.07
CA LEU A 36 2.48 4.22 0.18
C LEU A 36 3.27 5.09 1.15
N ILE A 37 3.25 6.41 0.97
CA ILE A 37 3.88 7.37 1.90
C ILE A 37 3.28 7.23 3.31
N GLY A 38 1.96 7.06 3.41
CA GLY A 38 1.26 6.85 4.67
C GLY A 38 1.74 5.59 5.40
N ILE A 39 1.81 4.46 4.69
CA ILE A 39 2.28 3.17 5.24
C ILE A 39 3.72 3.30 5.74
N ILE A 40 4.61 3.88 4.93
CA ILE A 40 6.03 3.95 5.28
C ILE A 40 6.27 4.92 6.44
N ARG A 41 5.49 6.02 6.55
CA ARG A 41 5.51 6.87 7.75
C ARG A 41 5.09 6.10 9.00
N GLN A 42 4.03 5.30 8.90
CA GLN A 42 3.54 4.52 10.03
C GLN A 42 4.56 3.45 10.47
N GLU A 43 5.20 2.77 9.51
CA GLU A 43 6.27 1.81 9.79
C GLU A 43 7.49 2.47 10.44
N ARG A 44 7.91 3.66 9.99
CA ARG A 44 9.01 4.40 10.64
C ARG A 44 8.69 4.74 12.08
N VAL A 45 7.48 5.20 12.39
CA VAL A 45 7.05 5.48 13.77
C VAL A 45 7.06 4.21 14.61
N ALA A 46 6.62 3.07 14.05
CA ALA A 46 6.64 1.79 14.74
C ALA A 46 8.08 1.32 15.04
N LEU A 47 9.00 1.46 14.08
CA LEU A 47 10.41 1.14 14.24
C LEU A 47 11.09 2.04 15.28
N GLU A 48 10.83 3.36 15.26
CA GLU A 48 11.33 4.29 16.27
C GLU A 48 10.80 3.95 17.67
N ALA A 49 9.53 3.56 17.78
CA ALA A 49 8.95 3.11 19.04
C ALA A 49 9.59 1.81 19.55
N GLN A 50 9.91 0.87 18.66
CA GLN A 50 10.61 -0.37 19.01
C GLN A 50 12.04 -0.08 19.47
N ILE A 51 12.79 0.77 18.76
CA ILE A 51 14.14 1.19 19.17
C ILE A 51 14.09 1.86 20.55
N ALA A 52 13.13 2.77 20.77
CA ALA A 52 12.96 3.44 22.05
C ALA A 52 12.52 2.48 23.18
N ALA A 53 11.83 1.40 22.87
CA ALA A 53 11.49 0.35 23.83
C ALA A 53 12.71 -0.52 24.16
N GLU A 54 13.49 -0.90 23.16
CA GLU A 54 14.73 -1.67 23.30
C GLU A 54 15.78 -0.91 24.12
N MET A 55 15.97 0.39 23.84
CA MET A 55 16.88 1.26 24.58
C MET A 55 16.49 1.49 26.05
N ARG A 56 15.21 1.26 26.41
CA ARG A 56 14.73 1.35 27.80
C ARG A 56 14.96 0.05 28.58
N GLN A 57 15.39 -1.03 27.91
CA GLN A 57 15.75 -2.25 28.60
C GLN A 57 17.03 -2.05 29.42
N ARG A 58 17.16 -2.86 30.48
CA ARG A 58 18.30 -2.78 31.41
C ARG A 58 19.62 -3.21 30.74
N ASP A 59 19.53 -3.99 29.67
CA ASP A 59 20.64 -4.42 28.83
C ASP A 59 20.18 -4.35 27.37
N PRO A 60 20.38 -3.20 26.68
CA PRO A 60 19.93 -3.02 25.31
C PRO A 60 20.78 -3.85 24.35
N ASP A 61 20.12 -4.56 23.43
CA ASP A 61 20.81 -5.29 22.36
C ASP A 61 21.22 -4.31 21.25
N ASP A 62 22.45 -3.83 21.32
CA ASP A 62 23.02 -2.90 20.35
C ASP A 62 22.99 -3.46 18.91
N MET A 63 23.17 -4.78 18.73
CA MET A 63 23.09 -5.41 17.40
C MET A 63 21.67 -5.34 16.84
N ARG A 64 20.67 -5.54 17.70
CA ARG A 64 19.26 -5.41 17.32
C ARG A 64 18.90 -3.96 16.99
N ILE A 65 19.42 -2.99 17.74
CA ILE A 65 19.20 -1.56 17.47
C ILE A 65 19.84 -1.16 16.13
N GLU A 66 21.06 -1.64 15.83
CA GLU A 66 21.75 -1.41 14.56
C GLU A 66 20.93 -1.97 13.38
N ALA A 67 20.43 -3.20 13.50
CA ALA A 67 19.59 -3.84 12.47
C ALA A 67 18.30 -3.06 12.19
N LEU A 68 17.60 -2.60 13.24
CA LEU A 68 16.39 -1.77 13.09
C LEU A 68 16.68 -0.42 12.42
N ARG A 69 17.86 0.17 12.68
CA ARG A 69 18.29 1.41 12.01
C ARG A 69 18.60 1.19 10.53
N GLU A 70 19.24 0.06 10.20
CA GLU A 70 19.53 -0.30 8.82
C GLU A 70 18.24 -0.49 8.02
N GLU A 71 17.25 -1.21 8.57
CA GLU A 71 15.93 -1.40 7.96
C GLU A 71 15.20 -0.05 7.75
N ALA A 72 15.23 0.84 8.74
CA ALA A 72 14.65 2.18 8.62
C ALA A 72 15.34 3.06 7.56
N SER A 73 16.65 2.87 7.35
CA SER A 73 17.43 3.54 6.30
C SER A 73 17.08 3.01 4.91
N ASP A 74 16.92 1.70 4.79
CA ASP A 74 16.58 1.07 3.52
C ASP A 74 15.16 1.39 3.07
N LEU A 75 14.19 1.41 3.99
CA LEU A 75 12.83 1.89 3.72
C LEU A 75 12.84 3.35 3.25
N ARG A 76 13.69 4.21 3.82
CA ARG A 76 13.85 5.60 3.38
C ARG A 76 14.41 5.71 1.96
N ARG A 77 15.42 4.91 1.62
CA ARG A 77 15.97 4.87 0.24
C ARG A 77 14.96 4.32 -0.77
N GLN A 78 14.08 3.40 -0.35
CA GLN A 78 12.99 2.92 -1.20
C GLN A 78 11.97 4.02 -1.45
N LEU A 79 11.58 4.77 -0.41
CA LEU A 79 10.71 5.95 -0.53
C LEU A 79 11.26 6.99 -1.50
N GLU A 80 12.54 7.38 -1.33
CA GLU A 80 13.18 8.40 -2.18
C GLU A 80 13.19 7.98 -3.66
N ARG A 81 13.22 6.67 -3.96
CA ARG A 81 13.09 6.14 -5.33
C ARG A 81 11.67 6.20 -5.89
N TYR A 82 10.64 6.20 -5.04
CA TYR A 82 9.24 6.31 -5.47
C TYR A 82 8.73 7.76 -5.52
N GLU A 83 9.42 8.68 -4.86
CA GLU A 83 9.15 10.13 -4.89
C GLU A 83 9.79 10.84 -6.11
N GLN A 84 10.85 10.28 -6.70
CA GLN A 84 11.44 10.72 -7.98
C GLN A 84 10.62 10.28 -9.19
#